data_AF-A0A3D2K2S2-F1
#
_entry.id   AF-A0A3D2K2S2-F1
#
_cell.length_a   1.000
_cell.length_b   1.000
_cell.length_c   1.000
_cell.angle_alpha   90.00
_cell.angle_beta   90.00
_cell.angle_gamma   90.00
#
_symmetry.space_group_name_H-M   'P 1'
#
loop_
_entity.id
_entity.type
_entity.pdbx_description
1 polymer ?
#
loop_
_entity_poly.entity_id
_entity_poly.type
_entity_poly.pdbx_seq_one_letter_code
_entity_poly.pdbx_strand_id
1 'polypeptide(L)'
;MGNIPKMGPRNDHINDPAYDRAAVDLPGLKFLGQRQLKFLDAWARDWSGDVMKVALSQTAFCGAVHMHGGGKSRLLADLDCNGWPQSGRNRALTLLRAARATHLCGDQHLAVVVKHGIEGYRDGPMAFTSPALVNTIYGRWWWPKDEKTGGGDAINSSLPWVGDYEDGLGNKITMFAYANPEHLNMKTLREDSSRENRGDGYGIVRFNKKTGETVFECWPRFSDMNRGKSGQFLGWPIRFNVTENDGRNAVAHLKPVSLPVPNAVVELTDTKTGELIYCYRAKGETFKAPVYKNGNYTLKAGKDKPTQVLLENVPVTAK
;
A
#
# COMPACT_ATOMS: atom_id res chain seq x y z
N MET A 1 -4.87 -4.50 -23.43
CA MET A 1 -5.47 -5.85 -23.33
C MET A 1 -5.21 -6.75 -24.54
N GLY A 2 -4.92 -6.23 -25.76
CA GLY A 2 -4.75 -7.08 -26.96
C GLY A 2 -3.62 -8.12 -26.94
N ASN A 3 -2.72 -8.06 -25.96
CA ASN A 3 -1.60 -9.00 -25.82
C ASN A 3 -1.82 -10.04 -24.69
N ILE A 4 -2.97 -10.02 -23.99
CA ILE A 4 -3.26 -10.94 -22.88
C ILE A 4 -4.28 -11.98 -23.34
N PRO A 5 -3.98 -13.28 -23.25
CA PRO A 5 -4.95 -14.34 -23.54
C PRO A 5 -6.19 -14.22 -22.67
N LYS A 6 -7.36 -14.60 -23.20
CA LYS A 6 -8.59 -14.70 -22.39
C LYS A 6 -8.47 -15.86 -21.41
N MET A 7 -8.39 -15.57 -20.11
CA MET A 7 -8.21 -16.56 -19.03
C MET A 7 -9.40 -16.62 -18.05
N GLY A 8 -10.53 -16.02 -18.43
CA GLY A 8 -11.73 -15.95 -17.61
C GLY A 8 -12.96 -15.48 -18.40
N PRO A 9 -14.10 -15.32 -17.71
CA PRO A 9 -15.35 -14.92 -18.35
C PRO A 9 -15.27 -13.51 -18.96
N ARG A 10 -14.44 -12.63 -18.37
CA ARG A 10 -14.10 -11.30 -18.88
C ARG A 10 -12.60 -11.22 -19.18
N ASN A 11 -12.20 -10.26 -20.02
CA ASN A 11 -10.81 -10.09 -20.44
C ASN A 11 -9.86 -9.65 -19.31
N ASP A 12 -10.42 -9.09 -18.25
CA ASP A 12 -9.76 -8.64 -17.03
C ASP A 12 -9.80 -9.70 -15.91
N HIS A 13 -10.46 -10.84 -16.12
CA HIS A 13 -10.59 -11.89 -15.11
C HIS A 13 -9.69 -13.07 -15.41
N ILE A 14 -9.03 -13.57 -14.37
CA ILE A 14 -8.30 -14.85 -14.40
C ILE A 14 -8.88 -15.73 -13.29
N ASN A 15 -9.26 -16.97 -13.63
CA ASN A 15 -9.87 -17.92 -12.70
C ASN A 15 -9.12 -19.25 -12.57
N ASP A 16 -8.29 -19.62 -13.56
CA ASP A 16 -7.54 -20.87 -13.53
C ASP A 16 -6.37 -20.76 -12.54
N PRO A 17 -6.33 -21.53 -11.44
CA PRO A 17 -5.23 -21.50 -10.49
C PRO A 17 -3.89 -21.99 -11.07
N ALA A 18 -3.88 -22.69 -12.20
CA ALA A 18 -2.68 -23.17 -12.86
C ALA A 18 -2.04 -22.14 -13.81
N TYR A 19 -2.61 -20.94 -13.94
CA TYR A 19 -2.09 -19.94 -14.88
C TYR A 19 -0.69 -19.45 -14.49
N ASP A 20 0.13 -19.17 -15.52
CA ASP A 20 1.42 -18.53 -15.33
C ASP A 20 1.22 -17.02 -15.11
N ARG A 21 1.57 -16.54 -13.91
CA ARG A 21 1.51 -15.11 -13.55
C ARG A 21 2.40 -14.25 -14.45
N ALA A 22 3.49 -14.79 -14.99
CA ALA A 22 4.37 -14.08 -15.91
C ALA A 22 3.75 -13.88 -17.29
N ALA A 23 2.76 -14.69 -17.67
CA ALA A 23 2.03 -14.54 -18.93
C ALA A 23 1.24 -13.21 -19.03
N VAL A 24 1.05 -12.52 -17.90
CA VAL A 24 0.40 -11.21 -17.86
C VAL A 24 1.33 -10.05 -17.49
N ASP A 25 2.56 -10.29 -17.04
CA ASP A 25 3.56 -9.24 -16.77
C ASP A 25 4.55 -9.08 -17.93
N LEU A 26 4.03 -8.70 -19.10
CA LEU A 26 4.81 -8.66 -20.34
C LEU A 26 5.57 -7.34 -20.54
N PRO A 27 6.76 -7.35 -21.19
CA PRO A 27 7.47 -6.14 -21.58
C PRO A 27 6.58 -5.16 -22.37
N GLY A 28 6.73 -3.87 -22.09
CA GLY A 28 5.99 -2.80 -22.76
C GLY A 28 4.63 -2.48 -22.13
N LEU A 29 4.10 -3.33 -21.25
CA LEU A 29 2.92 -2.99 -20.46
C LEU A 29 3.23 -1.88 -19.45
N LYS A 30 2.26 -0.98 -19.27
CA LYS A 30 2.40 0.21 -18.43
C LYS A 30 1.22 0.26 -17.48
N PHE A 31 1.52 0.24 -16.19
CA PHE A 31 0.57 0.68 -15.17
C PHE A 31 0.52 2.21 -15.17
N LEU A 32 1.57 2.85 -14.66
CA LEU A 32 1.77 4.29 -14.79
C LEU A 32 2.60 4.63 -16.03
N GLY A 33 2.19 5.69 -16.74
CA GLY A 33 2.94 6.22 -17.87
C GLY A 33 4.20 6.97 -17.42
N GLN A 34 5.16 7.16 -18.34
CA GLN A 34 6.45 7.80 -18.00
C GLN A 34 6.30 9.19 -17.40
N ARG A 35 5.29 9.97 -17.83
CA ARG A 35 4.99 11.29 -17.25
C ARG A 35 4.58 11.19 -15.78
N GLN A 36 3.76 10.20 -15.42
CA GLN A 36 3.35 9.97 -14.03
C GLN A 36 4.52 9.50 -13.17
N LEU A 37 5.38 8.62 -13.68
CA LEU A 37 6.58 8.18 -12.97
C LEU A 37 7.55 9.34 -12.73
N LYS A 38 7.80 10.18 -13.73
CA LYS A 38 8.61 11.41 -13.58
C LYS A 38 8.00 12.38 -12.57
N PHE A 39 6.68 12.51 -12.56
CA PHE A 39 5.97 13.32 -11.57
C PHE A 39 6.18 12.77 -10.15
N LEU A 40 5.98 11.47 -9.93
CA LEU A 40 6.15 10.84 -8.61
C LEU A 40 7.60 10.95 -8.13
N ASP A 41 8.56 10.79 -9.03
CA ASP A 41 10.00 10.97 -8.74
C ASP A 41 10.32 12.40 -8.28
N ALA A 42 9.82 13.42 -8.99
CA ALA A 42 9.97 14.81 -8.60
C ALA A 42 9.21 15.14 -7.30
N TRP A 43 7.98 14.65 -7.16
CA TRP A 43 7.14 14.84 -5.98
C TRP A 43 7.72 14.19 -4.73
N ALA A 44 8.41 13.05 -4.84
CA ALA A 44 9.10 12.42 -3.73
C ALA A 44 10.28 13.27 -3.20
N ARG A 45 10.90 14.09 -4.07
CA ARG A 45 12.04 14.95 -3.73
C ARG A 45 11.67 16.35 -3.29
N ASP A 46 10.48 16.80 -3.63
CA ASP A 46 9.97 18.12 -3.27
C ASP A 46 9.14 18.04 -1.99
N TRP A 47 9.64 18.61 -0.90
CA TRP A 47 8.93 18.69 0.37
C TRP A 47 8.57 20.15 0.75
N SER A 48 8.58 21.08 -0.21
CA SER A 48 8.17 22.46 0.03
C SER A 48 6.74 22.53 0.58
N GLY A 49 6.60 22.96 1.84
CA GLY A 49 5.30 23.01 2.53
C GLY A 49 4.78 21.66 3.06
N ASP A 50 5.48 20.55 2.76
CA ASP A 50 5.06 19.20 3.13
C ASP A 50 5.76 18.68 4.38
N VAL A 51 5.01 17.90 5.17
CA VAL A 51 5.50 17.18 6.36
C VAL A 51 5.22 15.68 6.27
N MET A 52 4.18 15.30 5.55
CA MET A 52 3.78 13.92 5.27
C MET A 52 3.23 13.86 3.85
N LYS A 53 3.37 12.72 3.19
CA LYS A 53 2.93 12.52 1.81
C LYS A 53 1.86 11.43 1.73
N VAL A 54 0.87 11.66 0.87
CA VAL A 54 -0.26 10.75 0.67
C VAL A 54 -0.50 10.61 -0.83
N ALA A 55 -0.60 9.38 -1.31
CA ALA A 55 -0.97 9.06 -2.68
C ALA A 55 -2.44 8.65 -2.72
N LEU A 56 -3.18 9.26 -3.64
CA LEU A 56 -4.57 8.90 -3.93
C LEU A 56 -4.61 8.18 -5.28
N SER A 57 -5.32 7.07 -5.35
CA SER A 57 -5.58 6.37 -6.61
C SER A 57 -7.02 5.89 -6.68
N GLN A 58 -7.46 5.54 -7.88
CA GLN A 58 -8.82 5.04 -8.10
C GLN A 58 -9.02 3.70 -7.37
N THR A 59 -8.07 2.77 -7.50
CA THR A 59 -8.16 1.39 -7.00
C THR A 59 -6.87 0.90 -6.37
N ALA A 60 -6.97 -0.14 -5.53
CA ALA A 60 -5.86 -0.70 -4.77
C ALA A 60 -4.76 -1.24 -5.69
N PHE A 61 -3.49 -1.09 -5.27
CA PHE A 61 -2.32 -1.59 -6.01
C PHE A 61 -2.09 -3.10 -5.75
N CYS A 62 -3.18 -3.85 -5.62
CA CYS A 62 -3.22 -5.29 -5.36
C CYS A 62 -4.65 -5.81 -5.53
N GLY A 63 -4.80 -7.10 -5.78
CA GLY A 63 -6.09 -7.80 -5.75
C GLY A 63 -6.47 -8.22 -4.34
N ALA A 64 -7.22 -7.38 -3.62
CA ALA A 64 -7.70 -7.69 -2.27
C ALA A 64 -9.12 -8.29 -2.22
N VAL A 65 -9.74 -8.52 -3.38
CA VAL A 65 -11.09 -9.06 -3.50
C VAL A 65 -11.03 -10.43 -4.15
N HIS A 66 -11.55 -11.44 -3.45
CA HIS A 66 -11.58 -12.82 -3.93
C HIS A 66 -12.96 -13.27 -4.39
N MET A 67 -14.03 -12.68 -3.86
CA MET A 67 -15.39 -13.03 -4.24
C MET A 67 -16.21 -11.79 -4.58
N HIS A 68 -17.17 -11.92 -5.50
CA HIS A 68 -18.00 -10.81 -5.95
C HIS A 68 -19.42 -11.26 -6.36
N GLY A 69 -20.33 -10.29 -6.50
CA GLY A 69 -21.65 -10.49 -7.13
C GLY A 69 -22.63 -11.38 -6.35
N GLY A 70 -22.46 -11.50 -5.03
CA GLY A 70 -23.26 -12.39 -4.17
C GLY A 70 -22.57 -13.72 -3.83
N GLY A 71 -21.26 -13.66 -3.53
CA GLY A 71 -20.50 -14.74 -2.88
C GLY A 71 -20.28 -16.05 -3.64
N LYS A 72 -20.89 -16.23 -4.81
CA LYS A 72 -20.75 -17.45 -5.62
C LYS A 72 -19.68 -17.35 -6.71
N SER A 73 -19.21 -16.14 -7.00
CA SER A 73 -18.22 -15.89 -8.05
C SER A 73 -16.87 -15.61 -7.39
N ARG A 74 -15.96 -16.57 -7.48
CA ARG A 74 -14.57 -16.38 -7.08
C ARG A 74 -13.76 -15.85 -8.26
N LEU A 75 -12.94 -14.86 -8.00
CA LEU A 75 -11.96 -14.29 -8.91
C LEU A 75 -10.57 -14.58 -8.35
N LEU A 76 -9.71 -15.22 -9.14
CA LEU A 76 -8.33 -15.47 -8.72
C LEU A 76 -7.52 -14.18 -8.87
N ALA A 77 -7.47 -13.60 -10.07
CA ALA A 77 -6.79 -12.34 -10.35
C ALA A 77 -7.69 -11.38 -11.13
N ASP A 78 -7.64 -10.11 -10.72
CA ASP A 78 -8.34 -8.97 -11.33
C ASP A 78 -7.31 -8.08 -12.03
N LEU A 79 -7.31 -8.03 -13.36
CA LEU A 79 -6.42 -7.16 -14.14
C LEU A 79 -6.92 -5.72 -14.21
N ASP A 80 -8.14 -5.43 -13.73
CA ASP A 80 -8.71 -4.09 -13.62
C ASP A 80 -8.33 -3.42 -12.29
N CYS A 81 -7.76 -4.18 -11.33
CA CYS A 81 -7.11 -3.60 -10.17
C CYS A 81 -5.73 -3.04 -10.54
N ASN A 82 -5.22 -2.09 -9.76
CA ASN A 82 -3.90 -1.49 -9.97
C ASN A 82 -2.75 -2.42 -9.53
N GLY A 83 -3.03 -3.70 -9.28
CA GLY A 83 -2.04 -4.76 -9.06
C GLY A 83 -1.34 -5.23 -10.34
N TRP A 84 -1.86 -4.85 -11.52
CA TRP A 84 -1.36 -5.25 -12.84
C TRP A 84 -0.98 -4.05 -13.73
N PRO A 85 0.02 -4.17 -14.62
CA PRO A 85 1.08 -5.20 -14.63
C PRO A 85 1.96 -5.12 -13.38
N GLN A 86 2.40 -6.27 -12.89
CA GLN A 86 3.12 -6.42 -11.61
C GLN A 86 4.41 -5.57 -11.60
N SER A 87 5.20 -5.62 -12.69
CA SER A 87 6.39 -4.78 -12.84
C SER A 87 6.07 -3.28 -12.85
N GLY A 88 4.91 -2.88 -13.39
CA GLY A 88 4.43 -1.50 -13.35
C GLY A 88 4.04 -1.05 -11.95
N ARG A 89 3.29 -1.90 -11.24
CA ARG A 89 2.88 -1.69 -9.85
C ARG A 89 4.07 -1.57 -8.90
N ASN A 90 5.08 -2.44 -9.02
CA ASN A 90 6.29 -2.39 -8.19
C ASN A 90 7.09 -1.10 -8.36
N ARG A 91 7.20 -0.58 -9.60
CA ARG A 91 7.84 0.72 -9.88
C ARG A 91 7.10 1.87 -9.19
N ALA A 92 5.77 1.87 -9.25
CA ALA A 92 4.95 2.89 -8.59
C ALA A 92 5.12 2.85 -7.07
N LEU A 93 5.06 1.66 -6.47
CA LEU A 93 5.23 1.50 -5.02
C LEU A 93 6.63 1.85 -4.53
N THR A 94 7.67 1.60 -5.34
CA THR A 94 9.04 1.99 -5.00
C THR A 94 9.15 3.51 -4.81
N LEU A 95 8.50 4.29 -5.69
CA LEU A 95 8.46 5.76 -5.58
C LEU A 95 7.63 6.22 -4.37
N LEU A 96 6.50 5.57 -4.09
CA LEU A 96 5.70 5.88 -2.90
C LEU A 96 6.46 5.55 -1.60
N ARG A 97 7.14 4.39 -1.55
CA ARG A 97 8.00 3.95 -0.45
C ARG A 97 9.13 4.95 -0.20
N ALA A 98 9.79 5.39 -1.26
CA ALA A 98 10.88 6.36 -1.17
C ALA A 98 10.45 7.67 -0.47
N ALA A 99 9.20 8.09 -0.68
CA ALA A 99 8.60 9.26 -0.06
C ALA A 99 7.93 8.97 1.31
N ARG A 100 7.96 7.72 1.79
CA ARG A 100 7.17 7.22 2.93
C ARG A 100 5.67 7.56 2.82
N ALA A 101 5.16 7.56 1.60
CA ALA A 101 3.79 7.98 1.32
C ALA A 101 2.78 6.93 1.79
N THR A 102 1.69 7.39 2.40
CA THR A 102 0.52 6.55 2.68
C THR A 102 -0.36 6.45 1.43
N HIS A 103 -0.87 5.27 1.08
CA HIS A 103 -1.71 5.06 -0.10
C HIS A 103 -3.19 4.96 0.26
N LEU A 104 -4.05 5.81 -0.32
CA LEU A 104 -5.50 5.75 -0.15
C LEU A 104 -6.18 5.52 -1.49
N CYS A 105 -7.21 4.68 -1.51
CA CYS A 105 -7.92 4.32 -2.74
C CYS A 105 -9.37 3.89 -2.47
N GLY A 106 -10.13 3.60 -3.52
CA GLY A 106 -11.51 3.11 -3.46
C GLY A 106 -11.73 1.98 -4.46
N ASP A 107 -12.81 2.07 -5.25
CA ASP A 107 -13.20 1.16 -6.34
C ASP A 107 -13.62 -0.26 -5.92
N GLN A 108 -12.87 -0.91 -5.04
CA GLN A 108 -13.00 -2.34 -4.74
C GLN A 108 -14.24 -2.72 -3.91
N HIS A 109 -15.12 -1.77 -3.55
CA HIS A 109 -16.34 -1.99 -2.76
C HIS A 109 -16.14 -2.89 -1.52
N LEU A 110 -14.94 -2.89 -0.95
CA LEU A 110 -14.56 -3.65 0.24
C LEU A 110 -13.52 -2.83 0.97
N ALA A 111 -13.78 -2.53 2.24
CA ALA A 111 -12.76 -1.88 3.05
C ALA A 111 -11.64 -2.88 3.33
N VAL A 112 -10.41 -2.52 3.00
CA VAL A 112 -9.22 -3.29 3.39
C VAL A 112 -8.09 -2.37 3.79
N VAL A 113 -7.32 -2.78 4.79
CA VAL A 113 -6.03 -2.20 5.12
C VAL A 113 -4.96 -3.22 4.82
N VAL A 114 -4.07 -2.88 3.89
CA VAL A 114 -2.97 -3.75 3.47
C VAL A 114 -1.65 -3.01 3.57
N LYS A 115 -0.58 -3.72 3.93
CA LYS A 115 0.78 -3.26 3.66
C LYS A 115 1.25 -3.89 2.37
N HIS A 116 1.68 -3.06 1.42
CA HIS A 116 2.23 -3.55 0.17
C HIS A 116 3.60 -4.17 0.40
N GLY A 117 3.85 -5.31 -0.23
CA GLY A 117 5.20 -5.85 -0.44
C GLY A 117 5.70 -5.54 -1.85
N ILE A 118 6.99 -5.32 -2.05
CA ILE A 118 7.64 -5.01 -3.33
C ILE A 118 8.66 -6.10 -3.64
N GLU A 119 9.77 -6.16 -2.90
CA GLU A 119 10.73 -7.26 -3.00
C GLU A 119 10.33 -8.41 -2.07
N GLY A 120 10.03 -8.09 -0.82
CA GLY A 120 9.51 -8.98 0.23
C GLY A 120 8.08 -8.64 0.67
N TYR A 121 7.65 -9.21 1.79
CA TYR A 121 6.44 -8.77 2.48
C TYR A 121 6.77 -7.54 3.33
N ARG A 122 5.77 -6.66 3.53
CA ARG A 122 5.83 -5.53 4.47
C ARG A 122 6.92 -4.49 4.20
N ASP A 123 7.56 -4.53 3.04
CA ASP A 123 8.63 -3.60 2.64
C ASP A 123 8.12 -2.46 1.76
N GLY A 124 6.84 -2.10 1.87
CA GLY A 124 6.22 -1.02 1.13
C GLY A 124 5.15 -0.27 1.93
N PRO A 125 4.46 0.68 1.27
CA PRO A 125 3.48 1.56 1.91
C PRO A 125 2.31 0.82 2.56
N MET A 126 1.81 1.37 3.67
CA MET A 126 0.46 1.11 4.15
C MET A 126 -0.56 1.70 3.19
N ALA A 127 -1.57 0.90 2.87
CA ALA A 127 -2.69 1.29 2.04
C ALA A 127 -4.04 1.06 2.72
N PHE A 128 -4.97 1.98 2.50
CA PHE A 128 -6.36 1.84 2.90
C PHE A 128 -7.27 2.02 1.69
N THR A 129 -8.03 0.97 1.40
CA THR A 129 -9.12 1.02 0.43
C THR A 129 -10.40 1.34 1.19
N SER A 130 -10.99 2.50 0.93
CA SER A 130 -12.25 2.88 1.56
C SER A 130 -13.39 1.98 1.07
N PRO A 131 -14.36 1.60 1.93
CA PRO A 131 -15.57 0.95 1.47
C PRO A 131 -16.37 1.86 0.53
N ALA A 132 -17.28 1.25 -0.23
CA ALA A 132 -18.32 2.00 -0.91
C ALA A 132 -19.34 2.53 0.10
N LEU A 133 -19.89 3.72 -0.16
CA LEU A 133 -21.02 4.25 0.62
C LEU A 133 -22.25 3.35 0.54
N VAL A 134 -22.38 2.55 -0.52
CA VAL A 134 -23.45 1.56 -0.68
C VAL A 134 -22.84 0.30 -1.26
N ASN A 135 -22.95 -0.81 -0.52
CA ASN A 135 -22.38 -2.10 -0.92
C ASN A 135 -23.46 -3.17 -1.14
N THR A 136 -24.74 -2.80 -1.13
CA THR A 136 -25.88 -3.73 -1.27
C THR A 136 -26.28 -4.02 -2.73
N ILE A 137 -25.59 -3.42 -3.70
CA ILE A 137 -25.81 -3.67 -5.14
C ILE A 137 -24.81 -4.68 -5.69
N TYR A 138 -23.52 -4.49 -5.37
CA TYR A 138 -22.44 -5.35 -5.84
C TYR A 138 -21.42 -5.57 -4.72
N GLY A 139 -21.66 -6.61 -3.92
CA GLY A 139 -20.80 -6.97 -2.80
C GLY A 139 -19.51 -7.64 -3.25
N ARG A 140 -18.45 -7.40 -2.48
CA ARG A 140 -17.12 -7.98 -2.65
C ARG A 140 -16.59 -8.47 -1.29
N TRP A 141 -15.80 -9.53 -1.27
CA TRP A 141 -15.28 -10.14 -0.04
C TRP A 141 -13.81 -10.52 -0.15
N TRP A 142 -13.09 -10.35 0.95
CA TRP A 142 -11.81 -11.00 1.21
C TRP A 142 -12.09 -12.37 1.84
N TRP A 143 -11.69 -13.43 1.16
CA TRP A 143 -11.92 -14.80 1.63
C TRP A 143 -10.84 -15.72 1.06
N PRO A 144 -9.71 -15.90 1.76
CA PRO A 144 -8.65 -16.84 1.33
C PRO A 144 -9.23 -18.24 1.10
N LYS A 145 -8.69 -18.97 0.11
CA LYS A 145 -9.27 -20.26 -0.33
C LYS A 145 -9.14 -21.36 0.73
N ASP A 146 -8.07 -21.33 1.51
CA ASP A 146 -7.81 -22.28 2.60
C ASP A 146 -8.39 -21.83 3.94
N GLU A 147 -8.95 -20.61 3.98
CA GLU A 147 -9.55 -19.98 5.18
C GLU A 147 -8.60 -19.89 6.38
N LYS A 148 -7.29 -19.86 6.11
CA LYS A 148 -6.26 -19.75 7.15
C LYS A 148 -5.81 -18.32 7.35
N THR A 149 -5.22 -18.08 8.52
CA THR A 149 -4.41 -16.87 8.75
C THR A 149 -3.20 -16.88 7.81
N GLY A 150 -2.75 -15.70 7.42
CA GLY A 150 -1.61 -15.52 6.54
C GLY A 150 -0.32 -15.79 7.29
N GLY A 151 0.78 -15.86 6.54
CA GLY A 151 2.11 -16.04 7.12
C GLY A 151 2.65 -14.80 7.82
N GLY A 152 3.94 -14.88 8.17
CA GLY A 152 4.70 -13.77 8.74
C GLY A 152 4.38 -13.48 10.21
N ASP A 153 4.85 -12.33 10.67
CA ASP A 153 4.64 -11.90 12.06
C ASP A 153 3.15 -11.69 12.35
N ALA A 154 2.74 -12.15 13.53
CA ALA A 154 1.36 -12.09 13.98
C ALA A 154 0.81 -10.65 13.96
N ILE A 155 -0.39 -10.50 13.42
CA ILE A 155 -1.14 -9.25 13.45
C ILE A 155 -2.12 -9.31 14.60
N ASN A 156 -2.04 -8.34 15.50
CA ASN A 156 -2.97 -8.23 16.62
C ASN A 156 -4.36 -7.80 16.12
N SER A 157 -5.18 -8.77 15.74
CA SER A 157 -6.53 -8.58 15.24
C SER A 157 -7.41 -9.78 15.61
N SER A 158 -8.70 -9.53 15.80
CA SER A 158 -9.71 -10.59 15.96
C SER A 158 -10.19 -11.16 14.63
N LEU A 159 -9.77 -10.58 13.51
CA LEU A 159 -10.09 -11.07 12.18
C LEU A 159 -9.24 -12.32 11.87
N PRO A 160 -9.84 -13.44 11.40
CA PRO A 160 -9.12 -14.69 11.19
C PRO A 160 -8.16 -14.64 9.99
N TRP A 161 -8.45 -13.83 8.98
CA TRP A 161 -7.72 -13.84 7.70
C TRP A 161 -6.81 -12.61 7.51
N VAL A 162 -6.05 -12.29 8.55
CA VAL A 162 -4.96 -11.31 8.53
C VAL A 162 -3.61 -12.00 8.36
N GLY A 163 -2.55 -11.26 8.02
CA GLY A 163 -1.18 -11.79 7.83
C GLY A 163 -0.68 -11.63 6.39
N ASP A 164 0.40 -12.34 6.05
CA ASP A 164 1.05 -12.26 4.75
C ASP A 164 0.39 -13.22 3.73
N TYR A 165 0.03 -12.68 2.56
CA TYR A 165 -0.59 -13.40 1.45
C TYR A 165 -0.02 -12.94 0.11
N GLU A 166 -0.11 -13.81 -0.90
CA GLU A 166 -0.01 -13.37 -2.29
C GLU A 166 -1.42 -13.17 -2.86
N ASP A 167 -1.63 -12.06 -3.57
CA ASP A 167 -2.84 -11.92 -4.39
C ASP A 167 -2.77 -12.87 -5.61
N GLY A 168 -3.84 -12.88 -6.40
CA GLY A 168 -3.92 -13.70 -7.60
C GLY A 168 -2.74 -13.52 -8.55
N LEU A 169 -2.19 -12.30 -8.66
CA LEU A 169 -1.10 -11.91 -9.55
C LEU A 169 0.29 -12.23 -8.98
N GLY A 170 0.35 -12.72 -7.74
CA GLY A 170 1.58 -12.97 -7.01
C GLY A 170 2.15 -11.72 -6.32
N ASN A 171 1.38 -10.63 -6.23
CA ASN A 171 1.82 -9.48 -5.46
C ASN A 171 1.79 -9.84 -3.98
N LYS A 172 2.90 -9.55 -3.29
CA LYS A 172 2.99 -9.70 -1.84
C LYS A 172 2.15 -8.63 -1.15
N ILE A 173 1.23 -9.06 -0.30
CA ILE A 173 0.41 -8.19 0.53
C ILE A 173 0.39 -8.70 1.97
N THR A 174 0.27 -7.78 2.90
CA THR A 174 0.00 -8.10 4.30
C THR A 174 -1.35 -7.51 4.68
N MET A 175 -2.34 -8.36 4.94
CA MET A 175 -3.69 -7.96 5.30
C MET A 175 -3.75 -7.62 6.80
N PHE A 176 -4.07 -6.36 7.14
CA PHE A 176 -4.24 -5.92 8.53
C PHE A 176 -5.70 -5.94 8.97
N ALA A 177 -6.61 -5.56 8.08
CA ALA A 177 -8.04 -5.53 8.36
C ALA A 177 -8.85 -5.59 7.06
N TYR A 178 -10.06 -6.13 7.14
CA TYR A 178 -11.04 -6.16 6.06
C TYR A 178 -12.47 -6.08 6.63
N ALA A 179 -13.40 -5.46 5.91
CA ALA A 179 -14.80 -5.30 6.34
C ALA A 179 -15.75 -6.05 5.39
N ASN A 180 -15.75 -7.38 5.50
CA ASN A 180 -16.67 -8.22 4.74
C ASN A 180 -18.14 -7.95 5.14
N PRO A 181 -19.07 -7.83 4.18
CA PRO A 181 -20.48 -8.00 4.47
C PRO A 181 -20.75 -9.37 5.10
N GLU A 182 -21.62 -9.47 6.11
CA GLU A 182 -21.87 -10.73 6.83
C GLU A 182 -22.54 -11.80 5.96
N HIS A 183 -23.34 -11.38 4.99
CA HIS A 183 -24.09 -12.28 4.12
C HIS A 183 -23.52 -12.30 2.71
N LEU A 184 -23.36 -13.50 2.17
CA LEU A 184 -22.98 -13.75 0.77
C LEU A 184 -24.15 -13.59 -0.22
N ASN A 185 -25.24 -12.92 0.16
CA ASN A 185 -26.44 -12.79 -0.68
C ASN A 185 -26.89 -11.33 -0.77
N MET A 186 -26.94 -10.78 -1.99
CA MET A 186 -27.29 -9.37 -2.20
C MET A 186 -28.75 -9.04 -1.87
N LYS A 187 -29.68 -9.98 -2.01
CA LYS A 187 -31.07 -9.79 -1.58
C LYS A 187 -31.10 -9.64 -0.05
N THR A 188 -30.48 -10.56 0.67
CA THR A 188 -30.38 -10.51 2.14
C THR A 188 -29.72 -9.21 2.60
N LEU A 189 -28.58 -8.82 2.02
CA LEU A 189 -27.91 -7.56 2.38
C LEU A 189 -28.78 -6.31 2.12
N ARG A 190 -29.61 -6.30 1.07
CA ARG A 190 -30.53 -5.19 0.80
C ARG A 190 -31.67 -5.10 1.81
N GLU A 191 -32.19 -6.25 2.22
CA GLU A 191 -33.33 -6.38 3.14
C GLU A 191 -32.92 -6.27 4.61
N ASP A 192 -31.64 -6.48 4.93
CA ASP A 192 -31.11 -6.45 6.29
C ASP A 192 -31.28 -5.08 6.97
N SER A 193 -32.14 -5.00 7.98
CA SER A 193 -32.46 -3.78 8.71
C SER A 193 -31.37 -3.31 9.69
N SER A 194 -30.40 -4.17 10.05
CA SER A 194 -29.31 -3.81 10.97
C SER A 194 -28.42 -2.70 10.39
N ARG A 195 -28.27 -2.70 9.06
CA ARG A 195 -27.43 -1.82 8.24
C ARG A 195 -25.92 -1.87 8.54
N GLU A 196 -25.50 -2.18 9.77
CA GLU A 196 -24.10 -2.33 10.17
C GLU A 196 -23.41 -3.52 9.47
N ASN A 197 -24.18 -4.54 9.09
CA ASN A 197 -23.66 -5.81 8.58
C ASN A 197 -23.48 -5.84 7.05
N ARG A 198 -23.70 -4.69 6.39
CA ARG A 198 -23.74 -4.57 4.93
C ARG A 198 -22.37 -4.37 4.28
N GLY A 199 -21.32 -4.12 5.08
CA GLY A 199 -19.99 -3.78 4.59
C GLY A 199 -19.94 -2.46 3.80
N ASP A 200 -20.96 -1.60 3.94
CA ASP A 200 -21.00 -0.26 3.37
C ASP A 200 -20.63 0.79 4.42
N GLY A 201 -20.02 1.90 3.99
CA GLY A 201 -19.48 2.84 4.96
C GLY A 201 -18.55 3.87 4.39
N TYR A 202 -17.69 4.39 5.26
CA TYR A 202 -16.68 5.39 4.92
C TYR A 202 -15.43 5.24 5.77
N GLY A 203 -14.30 5.69 5.21
CA GLY A 203 -13.03 5.79 5.91
C GLY A 203 -12.77 7.20 6.44
N ILE A 204 -12.13 7.30 7.61
CA ILE A 204 -11.50 8.54 8.09
C ILE A 204 -10.02 8.27 8.31
N VAL A 205 -9.16 9.13 7.77
CA VAL A 205 -7.71 9.04 7.96
C VAL A 205 -7.22 10.26 8.72
N ARG A 206 -6.57 10.04 9.86
CA ARG A 206 -6.01 11.11 10.69
C ARG A 206 -4.50 11.09 10.63
N PHE A 207 -3.90 12.23 10.32
CA PHE A 207 -2.46 12.42 10.25
C PHE A 207 -2.00 13.38 11.35
N ASN A 208 -1.21 12.90 12.30
CA ASN A 208 -0.52 13.75 13.25
C ASN A 208 0.83 14.18 12.66
N LYS A 209 0.88 15.37 12.07
CA LYS A 209 2.09 15.89 11.42
C LYS A 209 3.28 16.05 12.36
N LYS A 210 3.06 16.20 13.68
CA LYS A 210 4.15 16.37 14.66
C LYS A 210 4.83 15.04 14.98
N THR A 211 4.03 14.00 15.22
CA THR A 211 4.55 12.68 15.63
C THR A 211 4.82 11.75 14.44
N GLY A 212 4.10 11.95 13.33
CA GLY A 212 4.03 11.04 12.20
C GLY A 212 3.04 9.88 12.42
N GLU A 213 2.30 9.86 13.53
CA GLU A 213 1.23 8.88 13.75
C GLU A 213 0.13 9.06 12.70
N THR A 214 -0.21 7.96 12.04
CA THR A 214 -1.33 7.87 11.11
C THR A 214 -2.35 6.88 11.67
N VAL A 215 -3.63 7.25 11.61
CA VAL A 215 -4.74 6.43 12.06
C VAL A 215 -5.70 6.23 10.91
N PHE A 216 -5.99 4.97 10.57
CA PHE A 216 -7.10 4.61 9.69
C PHE A 216 -8.28 4.21 10.54
N GLU A 217 -9.43 4.83 10.27
CA GLU A 217 -10.72 4.48 10.84
C GLU A 217 -11.64 4.03 9.70
N CYS A 218 -12.49 3.04 9.97
CA CYS A 218 -13.48 2.57 9.00
C CYS A 218 -14.82 2.34 9.70
N TRP A 219 -15.84 3.04 9.23
CA TRP A 219 -17.12 3.14 9.91
C TRP A 219 -18.23 2.56 9.03
N PRO A 220 -19.10 1.69 9.55
CA PRO A 220 -20.37 1.37 8.90
C PRO A 220 -21.14 2.64 8.57
N ARG A 221 -21.87 2.66 7.44
CA ARG A 221 -22.52 3.89 6.95
C ARG A 221 -23.39 4.60 7.98
N PHE A 222 -24.09 3.83 8.81
CA PHE A 222 -25.05 4.33 9.78
C PHE A 222 -24.55 4.23 11.23
N SER A 223 -23.26 4.02 11.44
CA SER A 223 -22.67 3.90 12.78
C SER A 223 -22.80 5.19 13.58
N ASP A 224 -23.05 5.06 14.89
CA ASP A 224 -22.89 6.16 15.83
C ASP A 224 -21.41 6.34 16.20
N MET A 225 -20.81 7.45 15.75
CA MET A 225 -19.41 7.78 16.02
C MET A 225 -19.12 8.02 17.52
N ASN A 226 -20.14 8.31 18.34
CA ASN A 226 -19.97 8.49 19.79
C ASN A 226 -19.58 7.19 20.50
N ARG A 227 -19.81 6.03 19.87
CA ARG A 227 -19.37 4.71 20.36
C ARG A 227 -17.86 4.49 20.24
N GLY A 228 -17.12 5.44 19.66
CA GLY A 228 -15.67 5.40 19.52
C GLY A 228 -15.22 4.15 18.76
N LYS A 229 -14.17 3.47 19.25
CA LYS A 229 -13.63 2.25 18.61
C LYS A 229 -14.70 1.18 18.36
N SER A 230 -15.67 1.02 19.26
CA SER A 230 -16.70 -0.01 19.15
C SER A 230 -17.74 0.25 18.07
N GLY A 231 -17.80 1.46 17.50
CA GLY A 231 -18.67 1.79 16.38
C GLY A 231 -18.04 1.57 15.00
N GLN A 232 -16.75 1.22 14.95
CA GLN A 232 -16.04 0.92 13.70
C GLN A 232 -16.19 -0.54 13.29
N PHE A 233 -15.86 -0.87 12.05
CA PHE A 233 -15.73 -2.26 11.64
C PHE A 233 -14.65 -2.98 12.47
N LEU A 234 -14.85 -4.29 12.69
CA LEU A 234 -13.89 -5.12 13.41
C LEU A 234 -12.50 -5.03 12.77
N GLY A 235 -11.46 -4.88 13.60
CA GLY A 235 -10.08 -4.69 13.15
C GLY A 235 -9.63 -3.24 13.07
N TRP A 236 -10.54 -2.26 13.10
CA TRP A 236 -10.21 -0.83 13.17
C TRP A 236 -10.32 -0.27 14.61
N PRO A 237 -9.67 0.88 14.90
CA PRO A 237 -8.77 1.63 14.04
C PRO A 237 -7.38 0.97 13.90
N ILE A 238 -6.74 1.17 12.75
CA ILE A 238 -5.33 0.79 12.52
C ILE A 238 -4.45 2.00 12.77
N ARG A 239 -3.40 1.82 13.58
CA ARG A 239 -2.43 2.87 13.94
C ARG A 239 -1.03 2.45 13.51
N PHE A 240 -0.30 3.35 12.90
CA PHE A 240 1.10 3.15 12.50
C PHE A 240 1.82 4.50 12.41
N ASN A 241 3.15 4.48 12.47
CA ASN A 241 3.95 5.66 12.18
C ASN A 241 4.29 5.72 10.69
N VAL A 242 4.29 6.92 10.10
CA VAL A 242 4.64 7.13 8.68
C VAL A 242 6.00 6.56 8.28
N THR A 243 6.93 6.44 9.23
CA THR A 243 8.24 5.80 9.00
C THR A 243 8.12 4.33 8.60
N GLU A 244 7.04 3.66 9.00
CA GLU A 244 6.76 2.28 8.63
C GLU A 244 6.40 2.12 7.14
N ASN A 245 6.07 3.19 6.41
CA ASN A 245 5.83 3.12 4.96
C ASN A 245 7.11 2.80 4.14
N ASP A 246 8.29 2.80 4.77
CA ASP A 246 9.51 2.21 4.18
C ASP A 246 9.51 0.68 4.36
N GLY A 247 9.30 0.22 5.59
CA GLY A 247 9.11 -1.20 5.93
C GLY A 247 10.36 -2.08 5.85
N ARG A 248 11.42 -1.61 5.20
CA ARG A 248 12.71 -2.32 5.09
C ARG A 248 13.54 -2.22 6.36
N ASN A 249 14.30 -3.27 6.64
CA ASN A 249 15.32 -3.29 7.68
C ASN A 249 16.67 -2.84 7.12
N ALA A 250 17.32 -1.88 7.78
CA ALA A 250 18.64 -1.41 7.35
C ALA A 250 19.71 -2.50 7.59
N VAL A 251 20.50 -2.79 6.56
CA VAL A 251 21.64 -3.73 6.64
C VAL A 251 22.92 -3.05 7.09
N ALA A 252 22.99 -1.73 6.91
CA ALA A 252 24.11 -0.89 7.31
C ALA A 252 23.66 0.57 7.44
N HIS A 253 24.57 1.42 7.90
CA HIS A 253 24.35 2.85 7.95
C HIS A 253 25.59 3.59 7.47
N LEU A 254 25.42 4.71 6.76
CA LEU A 254 26.53 5.60 6.45
C LEU A 254 27.05 6.30 7.71
N LYS A 255 28.24 6.92 7.61
CA LYS A 255 28.76 7.76 8.68
C LYS A 255 27.77 8.90 9.00
N PRO A 256 27.56 9.26 10.28
CA PRO A 256 26.72 10.38 10.64
C PRO A 256 27.21 11.69 9.99
N VAL A 257 26.27 12.55 9.61
CA VAL A 257 26.54 13.88 9.06
C VAL A 257 25.73 14.96 9.77
N SER A 258 26.27 16.17 9.84
CA SER A 258 25.50 17.36 10.25
C SER A 258 24.61 17.80 9.09
N LEU A 259 23.37 18.14 9.40
CA LEU A 259 22.41 18.66 8.43
C LEU A 259 22.61 20.17 8.22
N PRO A 260 22.37 20.70 7.01
CA PRO A 260 22.52 22.13 6.72
C PRO A 260 21.49 23.00 7.46
N VAL A 261 20.36 22.41 7.84
CA VAL A 261 19.35 22.99 8.73
C VAL A 261 18.73 21.89 9.59
N PRO A 262 18.21 22.20 10.79
CA PRO A 262 17.46 21.23 11.58
C PRO A 262 16.26 20.70 10.78
N ASN A 263 16.01 19.39 10.86
CA ASN A 263 14.94 18.71 10.15
C ASN A 263 14.99 18.89 8.61
N ALA A 264 16.21 18.93 8.05
CA ALA A 264 16.41 18.98 6.61
C ALA A 264 15.75 17.78 5.89
N VAL A 265 15.38 17.98 4.64
CA VAL A 265 15.03 16.93 3.69
C VAL A 265 16.31 16.23 3.28
N VAL A 266 16.36 14.92 3.43
CA VAL A 266 17.48 14.07 3.07
C VAL A 266 17.10 13.16 1.91
N GLU A 267 18.01 12.97 0.96
CA GLU A 267 17.86 12.06 -0.18
C GLU A 267 19.04 11.12 -0.22
N LEU A 268 18.76 9.81 -0.31
CA LEU A 268 19.75 8.80 -0.61
C LEU A 268 19.50 8.24 -2.01
N THR A 269 20.54 8.25 -2.84
CA THR A 269 20.52 7.69 -4.20
C THR A 269 21.62 6.66 -4.35
N ASP A 270 21.35 5.61 -5.11
CA ASP A 270 22.41 4.73 -5.62
C ASP A 270 23.24 5.51 -6.64
N THR A 271 24.54 5.67 -6.38
CA THR A 271 25.44 6.50 -7.19
C THR A 271 25.61 5.92 -8.60
N LYS A 272 25.53 4.60 -8.76
CA LYS A 272 25.76 3.94 -10.06
C LYS A 272 24.52 4.00 -10.94
N THR A 273 23.35 3.73 -10.37
CA THR A 273 22.10 3.63 -11.15
C THR A 273 21.30 4.92 -11.18
N GLY A 274 21.54 5.85 -10.25
CA GLY A 274 20.71 7.03 -10.04
C GLY A 274 19.37 6.73 -9.39
N GLU A 275 19.15 5.49 -8.94
CA GLU A 275 17.90 5.06 -8.29
C GLU A 275 17.69 5.83 -6.98
N LEU A 276 16.48 6.38 -6.81
CA LEU A 276 16.05 6.96 -5.53
C LEU A 276 15.80 5.85 -4.51
N ILE A 277 16.56 5.83 -3.42
CA ILE A 277 16.36 4.87 -2.33
C ILE A 277 15.31 5.39 -1.34
N TYR A 278 15.41 6.66 -0.97
CA TYR A 278 14.40 7.41 -0.23
C TYR A 278 14.66 8.92 -0.31
N CYS A 279 13.61 9.71 -0.07
CA CYS A 279 13.70 11.13 0.21
C CYS A 279 12.61 11.55 1.22
N TYR A 280 13.01 12.06 2.39
CA TYR A 280 12.09 12.49 3.43
C TYR A 280 12.70 13.51 4.38
N ARG A 281 11.85 14.17 5.18
CA ARG A 281 12.29 15.10 6.23
C ARG A 281 12.90 14.34 7.42
N ALA A 282 14.19 14.54 7.67
CA ALA A 282 14.87 13.99 8.84
C ALA A 282 14.42 14.71 10.13
N LYS A 283 14.77 14.15 11.30
CA LYS A 283 14.52 14.77 12.61
C LYS A 283 15.84 15.16 13.27
N GLY A 284 15.93 16.39 13.77
CA GLY A 284 17.10 16.91 14.48
C GLY A 284 18.15 17.53 13.56
N GLU A 285 19.37 17.68 14.06
CA GLU A 285 20.48 18.40 13.42
C GLU A 285 21.51 17.47 12.78
N THR A 286 21.45 16.17 13.06
CA THR A 286 22.34 15.16 12.51
C THR A 286 21.53 14.04 11.86
N PHE A 287 22.12 13.35 10.90
CA PHE A 287 21.47 12.23 10.23
C PHE A 287 22.46 11.10 10.01
N LYS A 288 21.98 9.88 10.28
CA LYS A 288 22.69 8.63 10.01
C LYS A 288 21.88 7.84 9.00
N ALA A 289 22.30 7.87 7.73
CA ALA A 289 21.54 7.32 6.61
C ALA A 289 21.46 5.78 6.70
N PRO A 290 20.26 5.17 6.84
CA PRO A 290 20.09 3.74 6.72
C PRO A 290 20.31 3.29 5.26
N VAL A 291 20.88 2.11 5.09
CA VAL A 291 21.14 1.50 3.78
C VAL A 291 20.58 0.09 3.78
N TYR A 292 19.98 -0.32 2.66
CA TYR A 292 19.17 -1.55 2.57
C TYR A 292 19.77 -2.64 1.66
N LYS A 293 20.86 -2.33 0.92
CA LYS A 293 21.59 -3.28 0.09
C LYS A 293 23.06 -2.86 -0.03
N ASN A 294 23.91 -3.74 -0.54
CA ASN A 294 25.29 -3.38 -0.88
C ASN A 294 25.28 -2.43 -2.09
N GLY A 295 26.17 -1.45 -2.10
CA GLY A 295 26.22 -0.47 -3.18
C GLY A 295 27.07 0.74 -2.84
N ASN A 296 27.04 1.72 -3.76
CA ASN A 296 27.66 3.01 -3.56
C ASN A 296 26.56 4.07 -3.51
N TYR A 297 26.63 4.97 -2.53
CA TYR A 297 25.54 5.90 -2.27
C TYR A 297 25.99 7.35 -2.23
N THR A 298 25.11 8.22 -2.72
CA THR A 298 25.22 9.67 -2.58
C THR A 298 24.10 10.15 -1.67
N LEU A 299 24.47 10.84 -0.58
CA LEU A 299 23.55 11.46 0.36
C LEU A 299 23.52 12.97 0.13
N LYS A 300 22.31 13.49 -0.09
CA LYS A 300 22.06 14.93 -0.21
C LYS A 300 21.13 15.41 0.91
N ALA A 301 21.19 16.70 1.22
CA ALA A 301 20.27 17.34 2.14
C ALA A 301 19.97 18.80 1.77
N GLY A 302 18.85 19.33 2.27
CA GLY A 302 18.52 20.75 2.19
C GLY A 302 17.19 21.07 2.87
N LYS A 303 16.79 22.35 2.91
CA LYS A 303 15.63 22.80 3.70
C LYS A 303 14.32 22.13 3.29
N ASP A 304 13.99 22.23 2.00
CA ASP A 304 12.74 21.68 1.43
C ASP A 304 13.00 20.74 0.24
N LYS A 305 14.23 20.74 -0.27
CA LYS A 305 14.71 19.87 -1.34
C LYS A 305 16.16 19.47 -1.04
N PRO A 306 16.60 18.29 -1.47
CA PRO A 306 17.95 17.79 -1.21
C PRO A 306 18.98 18.42 -2.18
N THR A 307 19.37 19.67 -1.92
CA THR A 307 20.20 20.48 -2.85
C THR A 307 21.71 20.36 -2.61
N GLN A 308 22.16 20.06 -1.39
CA GLN A 308 23.57 19.97 -1.03
C GLN A 308 24.01 18.51 -0.91
N VAL A 309 25.10 18.14 -1.58
CA VAL A 309 25.74 16.82 -1.39
C VAL A 309 26.50 16.81 -0.06
N LEU A 310 26.17 15.86 0.82
CA LEU A 310 26.84 15.68 2.12
C LEU A 310 27.84 14.52 2.08
N LEU A 311 27.52 13.47 1.34
CA LEU A 311 28.38 12.32 1.09
C LEU A 311 28.25 11.92 -0.37
N GLU A 312 29.36 11.57 -1.01
CA GLU A 312 29.40 11.21 -2.42
C GLU A 312 30.09 9.86 -2.61
N ASN A 313 29.47 9.00 -3.42
CA ASN A 313 30.01 7.70 -3.84
C ASN A 313 30.53 6.84 -2.68
N VAL A 314 29.81 6.80 -1.55
CA VAL A 314 30.23 6.06 -0.37
C VAL A 314 29.93 4.58 -0.54
N PRO A 315 30.95 3.70 -0.56
CA PRO A 315 30.74 2.26 -0.68
C PRO A 315 30.21 1.68 0.63
N VAL A 316 29.25 0.76 0.52
CA VAL A 316 28.67 0.03 1.63
C VAL A 316 28.66 -1.45 1.29
N THR A 317 29.25 -2.23 2.19
CA THR A 317 29.16 -3.69 2.21
C THR A 317 28.53 -4.08 3.53
N ALA A 318 27.36 -4.71 3.48
CA ALA A 318 26.69 -5.33 4.61
C ALA A 318 27.64 -6.35 5.25
N LYS A 319 27.68 -6.35 6.57
CA LYS A 319 28.43 -7.32 7.36
C LYS A 319 27.61 -8.59 7.55
#